data_AF-A0A1M6VPS5-F1
#
_entry.id   AF-A0A1M6VPS5-F1
#
_cell.length_a   1.000
_cell.length_b   1.000
_cell.length_c   1.000
_cell.angle_alpha   90.00
_cell.angle_beta   90.00
_cell.angle_gamma   90.00
#
_symmetry.space_group_name_H-M   'P 1'
#
loop_
_entity.id
_entity.type
_entity.pdbx_description
1 polymer ?
#
loop_
_entity_poly.entity_id
_entity_poly.type
_entity_poly.pdbx_seq_one_letter_code
_entity_poly.pdbx_strand_id
1 'polypeptide(L)' 'MPTNKNAQLRYQVLDRCFSDFTHKYSIDDLIDKVNDVLYDLNGTEVSIRQIRDDIKYMRDRVTYNAPIKAYP' A
#
# COMPACT_ATOMS: atom_id res chain seq x y z
N MET A 1 6.05 -1.30 -16.17
CA MET A 1 6.29 -2.67 -15.65
C MET A 1 4.97 -3.42 -15.70
N PRO A 2 4.94 -4.74 -16.00
CA PRO A 2 3.71 -5.50 -15.87
C PRO A 2 3.30 -5.46 -14.40
N THR A 3 2.18 -4.82 -14.11
CA THR A 3 1.66 -4.70 -12.75
C THR A 3 1.16 -6.08 -12.35
N ASN A 4 1.98 -6.83 -11.63
CA ASN A 4 1.60 -8.11 -11.05
C ASN A 4 0.25 -7.91 -10.32
N LYS A 5 -0.70 -8.86 -10.44
CA LYS A 5 -2.02 -8.76 -9.79
C LYS A 5 -1.90 -8.45 -8.30
N ASN A 6 -0.88 -9.02 -7.65
CA ASN A 6 -0.61 -8.74 -6.24
C ASN A 6 -0.23 -7.28 -6.02
N ALA A 7 0.56 -6.66 -6.91
CA ALA A 7 0.90 -5.23 -6.80
C ALA A 7 -0.33 -4.34 -6.97
N GLN A 8 -1.22 -4.64 -7.94
CA GLN A 8 -2.46 -3.88 -8.11
C GLN A 8 -3.33 -3.94 -6.86
N LEU A 9 -3.46 -5.12 -6.25
CA LEU A 9 -4.25 -5.30 -5.04
C LEU A 9 -3.66 -4.52 -3.86
N ARG A 10 -2.34 -4.55 -3.66
CA ARG A 10 -1.68 -3.74 -2.63
C ARG A 10 -1.95 -2.26 -2.82
N TYR A 11 -1.87 -1.76 -4.06
CA TYR A 11 -2.17 -0.35 -4.34
C TYR A 11 -3.62 0.00 -4.04
N GLN A 12 -4.58 -0.88 -4.33
CA GLN A 12 -5.99 -0.64 -3.99
C GLN A 12 -6.23 -0.58 -2.47
N VAL A 13 -5.58 -1.47 -1.70
CA VAL A 13 -5.69 -1.46 -0.24
C VAL A 13 -5.06 -0.20 0.34
N LEU A 14 -3.85 0.14 -0.11
CA LEU A 14 -3.15 1.35 0.31
C LEU A 14 -3.93 2.62 -0.05
N ASP A 15 -4.52 2.69 -1.23
CA ASP A 15 -5.35 3.82 -1.68
C ASP A 15 -6.58 4.01 -0.77
N ARG A 16 -7.23 2.90 -0.38
CA ARG A 16 -8.34 2.94 0.59
C ARG A 16 -7.88 3.45 1.95
N CYS A 17 -6.73 2.98 2.45
CA CYS A 17 -6.16 3.45 3.72
C CYS A 17 -5.81 4.94 3.67
N PHE A 18 -5.20 5.43 2.59
CA PHE A 18 -4.83 6.84 2.46
C PHE A 18 -6.01 7.77 2.16
N SER A 19 -7.09 7.24 1.62
CA SER A 19 -8.35 7.99 1.40
C SER A 19 -9.18 8.14 2.69
N ASP A 20 -8.86 7.38 3.73
CA ASP A 20 -9.48 7.52 5.04
C ASP A 20 -8.77 8.61 5.86
N PHE A 21 -9.27 9.84 5.72
CA PHE A 21 -8.75 11.01 6.44
C PHE A 21 -9.10 11.03 7.94
N THR A 22 -9.86 10.06 8.44
CA THR A 22 -10.24 9.99 9.86
C THR A 22 -9.26 9.17 10.70
N HIS A 23 -8.44 8.33 10.05
CA HIS A 23 -7.44 7.49 10.71
C HIS A 23 -6.02 7.85 10.26
N LYS A 24 -5.07 7.74 11.19
CA LYS A 24 -3.64 7.78 10.88
C LYS A 24 -3.11 6.37 10.91
N TYR A 25 -2.66 5.87 9.77
CA TYR A 25 -2.09 4.54 9.65
C TYR A 25 -0.58 4.59 9.88
N SER A 26 -0.09 3.74 10.77
CA SER A 26 1.34 3.41 10.88
C SER A 26 1.76 2.46 9.76
N ILE A 27 3.07 2.29 9.56
CA ILE A 27 3.57 1.31 8.57
C ILE A 27 3.11 -0.11 8.92
N ASP A 28 3.06 -0.44 10.20
CA ASP A 28 2.64 -1.77 10.67
C ASP A 28 1.14 -1.97 10.39
N ASP A 29 0.29 -0.96 10.63
CA ASP A 29 -1.14 -1.04 10.28
C ASP A 29 -1.36 -1.28 8.78
N LEU A 30 -0.55 -0.63 7.93
CA LEU A 30 -0.63 -0.80 6.48
C LEU A 30 -0.20 -2.21 6.05
N ILE A 31 0.78 -2.81 6.72
CA ILE A 31 1.22 -4.17 6.45
C ILE A 31 0.11 -5.15 6.81
N ASP A 32 -0.46 -5.02 8.01
CA ASP A 32 -1.53 -5.90 8.48
C ASP A 32 -2.73 -5.82 7.55
N LYS A 33 -3.19 -4.61 7.20
CA LYS A 33 -4.30 -4.42 6.25
C LYS A 33 -4.05 -5.03 4.89
N VAL A 34 -2.83 -4.96 4.38
CA VAL A 34 -2.48 -5.53 3.08
C VAL A 34 -2.34 -7.05 3.17
N ASN A 35 -1.77 -7.57 4.25
CA ASN A 35 -1.63 -9.00 4.50
C ASN A 35 -2.99 -9.67 4.70
N ASP A 36 -3.93 -9.06 5.42
CA ASP A 36 -5.30 -9.58 5.58
C ASP A 36 -5.92 -9.92 4.21
N VAL A 37 -5.78 -9.02 3.25
CA VAL A 37 -6.38 -9.17 1.91
C VAL A 37 -5.58 -10.15 1.03
N LEU A 38 -4.25 -10.13 1.09
CA LEU A 38 -3.41 -11.04 0.30
C LEU A 38 -3.42 -12.47 0.82
N TYR A 39 -3.50 -12.65 2.14
CA TYR A 39 -3.54 -13.97 2.74
C TYR A 39 -4.83 -14.69 2.34
N ASP A 40 -5.97 -14.00 2.40
CA ASP A 40 -7.26 -14.54 2.00
C ASP A 40 -7.33 -14.90 0.50
N LEU A 41 -6.63 -14.15 -0.36
CA LEU A 41 -6.70 -14.35 -1.81
C LEU A 41 -5.68 -15.33 -2.37
N ASN A 42 -4.47 -15.35 -1.83
CA ASN A 42 -3.37 -16.13 -2.39
C ASN A 42 -2.38 -16.68 -1.35
N GLY A 43 -2.69 -16.59 -0.04
CA GLY A 43 -1.81 -17.09 1.03
C GLY A 43 -0.42 -16.44 1.01
N THR A 44 -0.33 -15.21 0.50
CA THR A 44 0.93 -14.50 0.32
C THR A 44 1.00 -13.35 1.32
N GLU A 45 2.20 -13.05 1.80
CA GLU A 45 2.47 -11.92 2.70
C GLU A 45 3.41 -10.91 2.07
N VAL A 46 3.38 -9.69 2.59
CA VAL A 46 4.24 -8.58 2.19
C VAL A 46 5.15 -8.16 3.33
N SER A 47 6.37 -7.79 2.96
CA SER A 47 7.33 -7.23 3.89
C SER A 47 7.16 -5.72 4.05
N ILE A 48 7.67 -5.17 5.16
CA ILE A 48 7.80 -3.73 5.39
C ILE A 48 8.46 -3.02 4.19
N ARG A 49 9.50 -3.64 3.62
CA ARG A 49 10.22 -3.09 2.46
C ARG A 49 9.28 -2.92 1.27
N GLN A 50 8.45 -3.92 0.98
CA GLN A 50 7.52 -3.88 -0.14
C GLN A 50 6.49 -2.76 0.02
N ILE A 51 5.91 -2.60 1.22
CA ILE A 51 4.97 -1.50 1.51
C ILE A 51 5.63 -0.14 1.32
N ARG A 52 6.87 0.05 1.79
CA ARG A 52 7.60 1.31 1.60
C ARG A 52 7.86 1.60 0.13
N ASP A 53 8.24 0.58 -0.65
CA ASP A 53 8.47 0.72 -2.08
C ASP A 53 7.16 1.03 -2.84
N ASP A 54 6.05 0.41 -2.46
CA ASP A 54 4.72 0.67 -3.03
C ASP A 54 4.25 2.10 -2.72
N ILE A 55 4.40 2.57 -1.48
CA ILE A 55 4.08 3.96 -1.10
C ILE A 55 4.94 4.94 -1.89
N LYS A 56 6.24 4.66 -2.03
CA LYS A 56 7.15 5.48 -2.84
C LYS A 56 6.69 5.54 -4.30
N TYR A 57 6.26 4.41 -4.85
CA TYR A 57 5.75 4.31 -6.21
C TYR A 57 4.43 5.08 -6.39
N MET A 58 3.49 4.99 -5.45
CA MET A 58 2.24 5.76 -5.47
C MET A 58 2.50 7.27 -5.38
N ARG A 59 3.48 7.70 -4.59
CA ARG A 59 3.89 9.11 -4.48
C ARG A 59 4.67 9.62 -5.69
N ASP A 60 5.26 8.73 -6.48
CA ASP A 60 6.06 9.12 -7.64
C ASP A 60 5.20 9.90 -8.63
N ARG A 61 5.62 11.14 -8.90
CA ARG A 61 4.91 12.09 -9.77
C ARG A 61 4.82 11.62 -11.21
N VAL A 62 5.72 10.74 -11.63
CA VAL A 62 5.75 10.22 -13.01
C VAL A 62 4.73 9.09 -13.19
N THR A 63 4.36 8.39 -12.12
CA THR A 63 3.50 7.19 -12.24
C THR A 63 2.07 7.42 -11.72
N TYR A 64 1.90 7.85 -10.46
CA TYR A 64 0.59 7.96 -9.81
C TYR A 64 0.33 9.35 -9.22
N ASN A 65 1.38 10.02 -8.72
CA ASN A 65 1.31 11.36 -8.13
C ASN A 65 0.30 11.47 -6.96
N ALA A 66 0.17 10.42 -6.14
CA ALA A 66 -0.75 10.40 -5.01
C ALA A 66 -0.30 11.40 -3.91
N PRO A 67 -1.22 12.20 -3.32
CA PRO A 67 -0.90 13.25 -2.35
C PRO A 67 -0.64 12.72 -0.92
N ILE A 68 0.17 11.67 -0.79
CA ILE A 68 0.47 11.01 0.50
C ILE A 68 1.51 11.84 1.29
N LYS A 69 1.20 12.13 2.56
CA LYS A 69 2.09 12.83 3.50
C LYS A 69 2.58 11.89 4.58
N ALA A 70 3.89 11.91 4.84
CA ALA A 70 4.49 11.19 5.97
C ALA A 70 4.71 12.18 7.12
N TYR A 71 4.40 11.74 8.34
CA TYR A 71 4.61 12.51 9.56
C TYR A 71 5.74 11.84 10.37
N PRO A 72 6.67 12.62 10.94
CA PRO A 72 7.73 12.11 11.82
C PRO A 72 7.18 11.63 13.17
#